data_AF-A0A2N3CQH6-F1
#
_entry.id   AF-A0A2N3CQH6-F1
#
_cell.length_a   1.000
_cell.length_b   1.000
_cell.length_c   1.000
_cell.angle_alpha   90.00
_cell.angle_beta   90.00
_cell.angle_gamma   90.00
#
_symmetry.space_group_name_H-M   'P 1'
#
loop_
_entity.id
_entity.type
_entity.pdbx_description
1 polymer ?
#
loop_
_entity_poly.entity_id
_entity_poly.type
_entity_poly.pdbx_seq_one_letter_code
_entity_poly.pdbx_strand_id
1 'polypeptide(L)'
;MGNANVSNVTIRPEEADFFAGLAHDWWNPKGAMASLHQVNPVRMAFIRDAIDAHWPGAATLAKPLAGKDALDIGCGAGLVCEPLARLGAAVTGVDAAAENVAAAAAHAEAVGLDIRYMAGEVAGLDIGTFDLVACVEV
;
A
#
# COMPACT_ATOMS: atom_id res chain seq x y z
N MET A 1 17.02 -27.08 3.39
CA MET A 1 15.59 -26.83 3.67
C MET A 1 15.40 -26.86 5.18
N GLY A 2 15.54 -25.72 5.85
CA GLY A 2 15.50 -25.66 7.33
C GLY A 2 15.00 -24.34 7.91
N ASN A 3 14.54 -23.40 7.07
CA ASN A 3 14.11 -22.07 7.49
C ASN A 3 12.59 -21.84 7.32
N ALA A 4 11.81 -22.89 7.10
CA ALA A 4 10.36 -22.76 7.21
C ALA A 4 10.00 -22.72 8.70
N ASN A 5 9.84 -21.51 9.23
CA ASN A 5 9.41 -21.32 10.60
C ASN A 5 7.91 -21.68 10.66
N VAL A 6 7.58 -22.77 11.34
CA VAL A 6 6.18 -23.22 11.54
C VAL A 6 5.58 -22.47 12.73
N SER A 7 5.72 -21.14 12.73
CA SER A 7 5.06 -20.26 13.69
C SER A 7 3.77 -19.74 13.06
N ASN A 8 2.66 -19.78 13.81
CA ASN A 8 1.40 -19.12 13.42
C ASN A 8 1.45 -17.58 13.55
N VAL A 9 2.63 -17.02 13.84
CA VAL A 9 2.86 -15.57 13.90
C VAL A 9 3.52 -15.16 12.59
N THR A 10 2.86 -14.31 11.82
CA THR A 10 3.34 -13.86 10.50
C THR A 10 3.98 -12.47 10.55
N ILE A 11 3.68 -11.68 11.59
CA ILE A 11 4.29 -10.36 11.84
C ILE A 11 5.55 -10.54 12.68
N ARG A 12 6.63 -9.88 12.27
CA ARG A 12 7.87 -9.73 13.06
C ARG A 12 7.84 -8.40 13.80
N PRO A 13 7.65 -8.38 15.14
CA PRO A 13 7.54 -7.13 15.89
C PRO A 13 8.75 -6.22 15.71
N GLU A 14 9.96 -6.78 15.62
CA GLU A 14 11.19 -6.02 15.44
C GLU A 14 11.25 -5.26 14.11
N GLU A 15 10.68 -5.82 13.04
CA GLU A 15 10.59 -5.14 11.74
C GLU A 15 9.51 -4.06 11.78
N ALA A 16 8.34 -4.38 12.36
CA ALA A 16 7.24 -3.42 12.51
C ALA A 16 7.68 -2.18 13.32
N ASP A 17 8.37 -2.39 14.44
CA ASP A 17 8.89 -1.32 15.30
C ASP A 17 9.96 -0.48 14.58
N PHE A 18 10.85 -1.12 13.80
CA PHE A 18 11.86 -0.42 13.01
C PHE A 18 11.21 0.54 12.01
N PHE A 19 10.22 0.08 11.24
CA PHE A 19 9.54 0.92 10.26
C PHE A 19 8.63 1.97 10.90
N ALA A 20 7.97 1.64 12.02
CA ALA A 20 7.18 2.61 12.80
C ALA A 20 8.02 3.83 13.22
N GLY A 21 9.29 3.61 13.59
CA GLY A 21 10.23 4.69 13.91
C GLY A 21 10.52 5.66 12.76
N LEU A 22 10.29 5.23 11.51
CA LEU A 22 10.54 6.02 10.29
C LEU A 22 9.28 6.73 9.76
N ALA A 23 8.09 6.44 10.31
CA ALA A 23 6.79 6.90 9.79
C ALA A 23 6.71 8.42 9.56
N HIS A 24 7.28 9.22 10.46
CA HIS A 24 7.21 10.69 10.40
C HIS A 24 8.01 11.33 9.26
N ASP A 25 9.06 10.65 8.75
CA ASP A 25 9.91 11.12 7.64
C ASP A 25 9.61 10.34 6.34
N TRP A 26 8.59 9.47 6.34
CA TRP A 26 8.34 8.53 5.25
C TRP A 26 8.07 9.23 3.91
N TRP A 27 7.42 10.39 3.93
CA TRP A 27 7.10 11.18 2.74
C TRP A 27 8.20 12.17 2.33
N ASN A 28 9.34 12.19 3.02
CA ASN A 28 10.51 12.94 2.58
C ASN A 28 11.25 12.18 1.46
N PRO A 29 11.27 12.69 0.21
CA PRO A 29 11.89 11.99 -0.91
C PRO A 29 13.42 11.89 -0.81
N LYS A 30 14.03 12.56 0.18
CA LYS A 30 15.46 12.50 0.50
C LYS A 30 15.74 11.88 1.87
N GLY A 31 14.70 11.37 2.54
CA GLY A 31 14.76 10.76 3.86
C GLY A 31 15.17 9.29 3.83
N ALA A 32 14.93 8.58 4.94
CA ALA A 32 15.28 7.17 5.09
C ALA A 32 14.61 6.26 4.04
N MET A 33 13.42 6.64 3.57
CA MET A 33 12.65 5.88 2.58
C MET A 33 12.83 6.37 1.13
N ALA A 34 13.89 7.15 0.84
CA ALA A 34 14.12 7.73 -0.49
C ALA A 34 14.14 6.68 -1.62
N SER A 35 14.64 5.47 -1.38
CA SER A 35 14.62 4.38 -2.36
C SER A 35 13.20 3.97 -2.78
N LEU A 36 12.24 3.97 -1.83
CA LEU A 36 10.84 3.68 -2.14
C LEU A 36 10.21 4.78 -3.01
N HIS A 37 10.55 6.04 -2.76
CA HIS A 37 10.11 7.15 -3.63
C HIS A 37 10.67 7.01 -5.05
N GLN A 38 11.93 6.62 -5.18
CA GLN A 38 12.60 6.44 -6.48
C GLN A 38 12.03 5.25 -7.27
N VAL A 39 11.70 4.15 -6.61
CA VAL A 39 11.13 2.97 -7.28
C VAL A 39 9.64 3.12 -7.57
N ASN A 40 8.93 4.01 -6.85
CA ASN A 40 7.47 4.16 -6.96
C ASN A 40 6.97 4.35 -8.41
N PRO A 41 7.57 5.22 -9.23
CA PRO A 41 7.16 5.37 -10.63
C PRO A 41 7.30 4.08 -11.45
N VAL A 42 8.34 3.28 -11.19
CA VAL A 42 8.61 2.04 -11.91
C VAL A 42 7.58 0.97 -11.52
N ARG A 43 7.34 0.76 -10.22
CA ARG A 43 6.31 -0.20 -9.78
C ARG A 43 4.91 0.23 -10.18
N MET A 44 4.62 1.53 -10.18
CA MET A 44 3.32 2.03 -10.68
C MET A 44 3.15 1.85 -12.19
N ALA A 45 4.23 1.94 -12.98
CA ALA A 45 4.16 1.59 -14.39
C ALA A 45 3.81 0.11 -14.58
N PHE A 46 4.50 -0.78 -13.85
CA PHE A 46 4.19 -2.22 -13.86
C PHE A 46 2.74 -2.51 -13.44
N ILE A 47 2.26 -1.89 -12.36
CA ILE A 47 0.87 -2.05 -11.89
C ILE A 47 -0.13 -1.57 -12.96
N ARG A 48 0.16 -0.46 -13.65
CA ARG A 48 -0.71 0.03 -14.73
C ARG A 48 -0.75 -0.91 -15.94
N ASP A 49 0.38 -1.50 -16.31
CA ASP A 49 0.43 -2.48 -17.38
C ASP A 49 -0.36 -3.75 -17.00
N ALA A 50 -0.27 -4.18 -15.74
CA ALA A 50 -1.07 -5.30 -15.22
C ALA A 50 -2.57 -4.99 -15.20
N ILE A 51 -2.96 -3.76 -14.83
CA ILE A 51 -4.34 -3.28 -14.87
C ILE A 51 -4.88 -3.33 -16.30
N ASP A 52 -4.12 -2.85 -17.28
CA ASP A 52 -4.56 -2.86 -18.69
C ASP A 52 -4.60 -4.28 -19.27
N ALA A 53 -3.65 -5.14 -18.90
CA ALA A 53 -3.68 -6.55 -19.32
C ALA A 53 -4.91 -7.29 -18.77
N HIS A 54 -5.34 -6.97 -17.55
CA HIS A 54 -6.53 -7.58 -16.93
C HIS A 54 -7.84 -6.94 -17.41
N TRP A 55 -7.84 -5.61 -17.61
CA TRP A 55 -8.97 -4.84 -18.15
C TRP A 55 -8.52 -4.08 -19.42
N PRO A 56 -8.53 -4.73 -20.60
CA PRO A 56 -8.04 -4.14 -21.84
C PRO A 56 -8.66 -2.78 -22.18
N GLY A 57 -7.80 -1.79 -22.45
CA GLY A 57 -8.20 -0.43 -22.78
C GLY A 57 -8.31 0.50 -21.58
N ALA A 58 -8.19 -0.02 -20.34
CA ALA A 58 -8.19 0.79 -19.13
C ALA A 58 -7.06 1.84 -19.16
N ALA A 59 -5.89 1.54 -19.72
CA ALA A 59 -4.77 2.49 -19.81
C ALA A 59 -5.11 3.79 -20.55
N THR A 60 -6.15 3.79 -21.40
CA THR A 60 -6.61 4.98 -22.12
C THR A 60 -7.55 5.87 -21.30
N LEU A 61 -8.06 5.35 -20.17
CA LEU A 61 -8.97 6.06 -19.29
C LEU A 61 -8.20 6.96 -18.31
N ALA A 62 -8.79 8.11 -17.98
CA ALA A 62 -8.25 8.99 -16.95
C ALA A 62 -8.26 8.33 -15.54
N LYS A 63 -9.28 7.49 -15.29
CA LYS A 63 -9.46 6.74 -14.04
C LYS A 63 -9.68 5.25 -14.35
N PRO A 64 -8.62 4.48 -14.65
CA PRO A 64 -8.73 3.07 -15.05
C PRO A 64 -9.36 2.16 -13.99
N LEU A 65 -9.32 2.59 -12.72
CA LEU A 65 -9.86 1.84 -11.59
C LEU A 65 -11.19 2.42 -11.07
N ALA A 66 -11.85 3.31 -11.82
CA ALA A 66 -13.14 3.86 -11.40
C ALA A 66 -14.17 2.75 -11.12
N GLY A 67 -14.77 2.78 -9.93
CA GLY A 67 -15.75 1.79 -9.48
C GLY A 67 -15.17 0.43 -9.09
N LYS A 68 -13.84 0.36 -8.87
CA LYS A 68 -13.15 -0.85 -8.41
C LYS A 68 -12.63 -0.68 -6.98
N ASP A 69 -12.57 -1.78 -6.26
CA ASP A 69 -11.99 -1.85 -4.93
C ASP A 69 -10.53 -2.35 -5.00
N ALA A 70 -9.61 -1.64 -4.36
CA ALA A 70 -8.19 -2.00 -4.32
C ALA A 70 -7.66 -2.16 -2.89
N LEU A 71 -6.84 -3.19 -2.67
CA LEU A 71 -6.12 -3.45 -1.42
C LEU A 71 -4.62 -3.26 -1.63
N ASP A 72 -3.96 -2.61 -0.68
CA ASP A 72 -2.50 -2.52 -0.58
C ASP A 72 -2.06 -3.15 0.75
N ILE A 73 -1.40 -4.31 0.67
CA ILE A 73 -0.92 -5.08 1.84
C ILE A 73 0.51 -4.64 2.16
N GLY A 74 0.78 -4.31 3.41
CA GLY A 74 2.05 -3.68 3.82
C GLY A 74 2.16 -2.26 3.28
N CYS A 75 1.08 -1.48 3.39
CA CYS A 75 0.97 -0.20 2.69
C CYS A 75 1.98 0.87 3.16
N GLY A 76 2.64 0.68 4.31
CA GLY A 76 3.49 1.68 4.95
C GLY A 76 2.76 3.00 5.09
N ALA A 77 3.43 4.11 4.75
CA ALA A 77 2.80 5.44 4.73
C ALA A 77 1.99 5.75 3.46
N GLY A 78 1.62 4.76 2.63
CA GLY A 78 0.64 4.95 1.55
C GLY A 78 1.19 5.33 0.17
N LEU A 79 2.47 5.09 -0.11
CA LEU A 79 3.10 5.46 -1.39
C LEU A 79 2.46 4.81 -2.63
N VAL A 80 1.83 3.63 -2.48
CA VAL A 80 1.09 2.93 -3.54
C VAL A 80 -0.41 3.18 -3.43
N CYS A 81 -0.96 3.20 -2.22
CA CYS A 81 -2.35 3.57 -1.95
C CYS A 81 -2.78 4.86 -2.67
N GLU A 82 -2.00 5.94 -2.54
CA GLU A 82 -2.42 7.21 -3.12
C GLU A 82 -2.45 7.25 -4.65
N PRO A 83 -1.44 6.74 -5.38
CA PRO A 83 -1.56 6.52 -6.81
C PRO A 83 -2.79 5.69 -7.20
N LEU A 84 -3.11 4.60 -6.49
CA LEU A 84 -4.28 3.77 -6.78
C LEU A 84 -5.59 4.56 -6.60
N ALA A 85 -5.69 5.38 -5.55
CA ALA A 85 -6.84 6.26 -5.33
C ALA A 85 -6.96 7.32 -6.45
N ARG A 86 -5.82 7.91 -6.87
CA ARG A 86 -5.77 8.84 -8.01
C ARG A 86 -6.17 8.17 -9.34
N LEU A 87 -5.93 6.87 -9.50
CA LEU A 87 -6.41 6.07 -10.63
C LEU A 87 -7.90 5.71 -10.54
N GLY A 88 -8.59 6.07 -9.45
CA GLY A 88 -10.04 5.99 -9.28
C GLY A 88 -10.55 4.83 -8.43
N ALA A 89 -9.66 4.04 -7.83
CA ALA A 89 -10.07 2.95 -6.95
C ALA A 89 -10.61 3.47 -5.60
N ALA A 90 -11.52 2.71 -5.00
CA ALA A 90 -11.77 2.78 -3.55
C ALA A 90 -10.68 1.94 -2.86
N VAL A 91 -9.76 2.62 -2.16
CA VAL A 91 -8.54 1.99 -1.66
C VAL A 91 -8.66 1.64 -0.18
N THR A 92 -8.26 0.42 0.16
CA THR A 92 -7.94 0.01 1.53
C THR A 92 -6.44 -0.28 1.65
N GLY A 93 -5.75 0.37 2.58
CA GLY A 93 -4.36 0.08 2.93
C GLY A 93 -4.27 -0.65 4.27
N VAL A 94 -3.46 -1.70 4.35
CA VAL A 94 -3.23 -2.46 5.59
C VAL A 94 -1.74 -2.50 5.89
N ASP A 95 -1.35 -2.18 7.12
CA ASP A 95 0.03 -2.33 7.60
C ASP A 95 0.05 -2.85 9.03
N ALA A 96 1.10 -3.57 9.41
CA ALA A 96 1.25 -4.08 10.77
C ALA A 96 1.52 -2.96 11.78
N ALA A 97 2.21 -1.89 11.37
CA ALA A 97 2.57 -0.78 12.24
C ALA A 97 1.49 0.31 12.24
N ALA A 98 0.96 0.62 13.42
CA ALA A 98 -0.08 1.63 13.59
C ALA A 98 0.44 3.05 13.27
N GLU A 99 1.71 3.32 13.53
CA GLU A 99 2.38 4.59 13.24
C GLU A 99 2.47 4.83 11.73
N ASN A 100 2.75 3.80 10.94
CA ASN A 100 2.76 3.87 9.48
C ASN A 100 1.37 4.20 8.94
N VAL A 101 0.34 3.49 9.42
CA VAL A 101 -1.07 3.73 9.08
C VAL A 101 -1.51 5.15 9.44
N ALA A 102 -1.11 5.65 10.61
CA ALA A 102 -1.43 7.01 11.04
C ALA A 102 -0.75 8.05 10.12
N ALA A 103 0.52 7.84 9.75
CA ALA A 103 1.23 8.71 8.81
C ALA A 103 0.60 8.67 7.41
N ALA A 104 0.17 7.49 6.94
CA ALA A 104 -0.53 7.33 5.67
C ALA A 104 -1.85 8.11 5.65
N ALA A 105 -2.68 7.92 6.68
CA ALA A 105 -3.98 8.59 6.81
C ALA A 105 -3.82 10.12 6.88
N ALA A 106 -2.86 10.61 7.66
CA ALA A 106 -2.58 12.04 7.77
C ALA A 106 -2.12 12.66 6.44
N HIS A 107 -1.26 11.95 5.69
CA HIS A 107 -0.80 12.45 4.40
C HIS A 107 -1.94 12.43 3.36
N ALA A 108 -2.71 11.34 3.29
CA ALA A 108 -3.87 11.22 2.40
C ALA A 108 -4.90 12.34 2.65
N GLU A 109 -5.22 12.62 3.92
CA GLU A 109 -6.10 13.73 4.30
C GLU A 109 -5.54 15.08 3.83
N ALA A 110 -4.24 15.34 4.07
CA ALA A 110 -3.58 16.58 3.68
C ALA A 110 -3.59 16.82 2.15
N VAL A 111 -3.61 15.75 1.35
CA VAL A 111 -3.69 15.83 -0.12
C VAL A 111 -5.11 15.60 -0.68
N GLY A 112 -6.12 15.50 0.19
CA GLY A 112 -7.53 15.40 -0.19
C GLY A 112 -7.93 14.06 -0.81
N LEU A 113 -7.31 12.96 -0.38
CA LEU A 113 -7.65 11.60 -0.80
C LEU A 113 -8.47 10.87 0.27
N ASP A 114 -9.54 10.21 -0.16
CA ASP A 114 -10.35 9.34 0.69
C ASP A 114 -9.85 7.90 0.57
N ILE A 115 -9.10 7.45 1.57
CA ILE A 115 -8.47 6.12 1.62
C ILE A 115 -8.72 5.52 3.00
N ARG A 116 -9.20 4.28 3.03
CA ARG A 116 -9.38 3.53 4.27
C ARG A 116 -8.05 2.91 4.68
N TYR A 117 -7.52 3.25 5.84
CA TYR A 117 -6.32 2.60 6.40
C TYR A 117 -6.64 1.78 7.64
N MET A 118 -6.01 0.61 7.78
CA MET A 118 -6.22 -0.31 8.89
C MET A 118 -4.88 -0.85 9.39
N ALA A 119 -4.64 -0.75 10.70
CA ALA A 119 -3.48 -1.35 11.33
C ALA A 119 -3.79 -2.79 11.78
N GLY A 120 -2.91 -3.74 11.46
CA GLY A 120 -3.00 -5.11 11.96
C GLY A 120 -2.55 -6.17 10.96
N GLU A 121 -2.70 -7.44 11.37
CA GLU A 121 -2.41 -8.60 10.53
C GLU A 121 -3.55 -8.82 9.53
N VAL A 122 -3.22 -8.83 8.23
CA VAL A 122 -4.20 -8.96 7.15
C VAL A 122 -5.14 -10.17 7.33
N ALA A 123 -4.62 -11.29 7.84
CA ALA A 123 -5.39 -12.51 8.06
C ALA A 123 -6.44 -12.40 9.18
N GLY A 124 -6.28 -11.43 10.09
CA GLY A 124 -7.19 -11.20 11.23
C GLY A 124 -8.20 -10.08 11.00
N LEU A 125 -8.16 -9.39 9.87
CA LEU A 125 -8.99 -8.22 9.59
C LEU A 125 -10.16 -8.57 8.67
N ASP A 126 -11.35 -8.03 8.99
CA ASP A 126 -12.50 -8.05 8.08
C ASP A 126 -12.39 -6.92 7.04
N ILE A 127 -11.60 -7.18 6.01
CA ILE A 127 -11.25 -6.21 4.96
C ILE A 127 -12.15 -6.31 3.72
N GLY A 128 -12.91 -7.40 3.57
CA GLY A 128 -13.79 -7.61 2.42
C GLY A 128 -13.10 -8.23 1.19
N THR A 129 -13.62 -7.92 0.01
CA THR A 129 -13.16 -8.43 -1.29
C THR A 129 -12.67 -7.28 -2.16
N PHE A 130 -11.71 -7.56 -3.06
CA PHE A 130 -11.08 -6.53 -3.88
C PHE A 130 -10.92 -7.00 -5.33
N ASP A 131 -11.02 -6.07 -6.26
CA ASP A 131 -10.73 -6.30 -7.69
C ASP A 131 -9.21 -6.33 -7.95
N LEU A 132 -8.45 -5.57 -7.17
CA LEU A 132 -7.00 -5.46 -7.27
C LEU A 132 -6.37 -5.59 -5.89
N VAL A 133 -5.32 -6.42 -5.78
CA VAL A 133 -4.49 -6.52 -4.58
C VAL A 133 -3.04 -6.23 -4.96
N ALA A 134 -2.45 -5.23 -4.33
CA ALA A 134 -1.03 -4.94 -4.35
C ALA A 134 -0.38 -5.46 -3.06
N CYS A 135 0.77 -6.09 -3.18
CA CYS A 135 1.57 -6.58 -2.06
C CYS A 135 3.03 -6.41 -2.49
N VAL A 136 3.58 -5.23 -2.21
CA VAL A 136 4.90 -4.81 -2.71
C VAL A 136 5.76 -4.38 -1.53
N GLU A 137 6.95 -5.00 -1.41
CA GLU A 137 7.93 -4.74 -0.35
C GLU A 137 7.42 -4.97 1.08
N VAL A 138 6.81 -6.15 1.32
CA VAL A 138 6.24 -6.61 2.60
C VAL A 138 7.13 -7.60 3.34
#